data_AF-A0A9D1M7C1-F1
#
_entry.id   AF-A0A9D1M7C1-F1
#
_cell.length_a   1.000
_cell.length_b   1.000
_cell.length_c   1.000
_cell.angle_alpha   90.00
_cell.angle_beta   90.00
_cell.angle_gamma   90.00
#
_symmetry.space_group_name_H-M   'P 1'
#
loop_
_entity.id
_entity.type
_entity.pdbx_description
1 polymer ?
#
loop_
_entity_poly.entity_id
_entity_poly.type
_entity_poly.pdbx_seq_one_letter_code
_entity_poly.pdbx_strand_id
1 'polypeptide(L)'
;MKEKEPYKKKYTNADFYKDGVFQPEVAKKAFYDMFEYYDYPITPLLEKDAWYTDFGLGDFENCGMGGIFWVNDSVNGYFAHDIYLLPGQMIAEHSHVKTSFPAKMESWMVRNGSCYNFTELGE
;
A
#
# COMPACT_ATOMS: atom_id res chain seq x y z
N MET A 1 -5.00 -6.65 20.01
CA MET A 1 -5.41 -5.36 19.43
C MET A 1 -6.92 -5.24 19.59
N LYS A 2 -7.48 -4.07 19.90
CA LYS A 2 -8.93 -3.92 19.95
C LYS A 2 -9.46 -4.02 18.52
N GLU A 3 -10.40 -4.92 18.28
CA GLU A 3 -11.04 -5.09 16.99
C GLU A 3 -11.82 -3.80 16.68
N LYS A 4 -11.31 -3.00 15.75
CA LYS A 4 -12.00 -1.82 15.19
C LYS A 4 -12.77 -2.27 13.95
N GLU A 5 -13.93 -1.66 13.73
CA GLU A 5 -14.62 -1.80 12.45
C GLU A 5 -13.69 -1.45 11.27
N PRO A 6 -13.89 -2.03 10.08
CA PRO A 6 -13.15 -1.61 8.90
C PRO A 6 -13.33 -0.11 8.65
N TYR A 7 -12.28 0.59 8.24
CA TYR A 7 -12.32 1.98 7.81
C TYR A 7 -13.15 2.08 6.51
N LYS A 8 -14.12 2.99 6.46
CA LYS A 8 -15.14 3.03 5.37
C LYS A 8 -15.11 4.31 4.53
N LYS A 9 -14.25 5.29 4.85
CA LYS A 9 -14.21 6.55 4.11
C LYS A 9 -13.75 6.28 2.68
N LYS A 10 -14.52 6.79 1.73
CA LYS A 10 -14.28 6.67 0.30
C LYS A 10 -13.82 8.01 -0.25
N TYR A 11 -12.91 7.92 -1.21
CA TYR A 11 -12.41 9.02 -2.01
C TYR A 11 -12.70 8.67 -3.46
N THR A 12 -12.88 9.68 -4.29
CA THR A 12 -13.08 9.54 -5.73
C THR A 12 -11.78 9.80 -6.46
N ASN A 13 -11.66 9.29 -7.69
CA ASN A 13 -10.46 9.52 -8.48
C ASN A 13 -10.20 11.03 -8.68
N ALA A 14 -11.25 11.84 -8.81
CA ALA A 14 -11.13 13.30 -8.93
C ALA A 14 -10.43 13.96 -7.74
N ASP A 15 -10.49 13.38 -6.54
CA ASP A 15 -9.83 13.93 -5.35
C ASP A 15 -8.30 13.87 -5.47
N PHE A 16 -7.77 12.89 -6.20
CA PHE A 16 -6.33 12.61 -6.26
C PHE A 16 -5.62 13.22 -7.46
N TYR A 17 -6.34 13.89 -8.37
CA TYR A 17 -5.77 14.40 -9.61
C TYR A 17 -6.06 15.89 -9.77
N LYS A 18 -5.05 16.61 -10.27
CA LYS A 18 -5.19 18.00 -10.68
C LYS A 18 -4.64 18.12 -12.09
N ASP A 19 -5.47 18.61 -13.01
CA ASP A 19 -5.11 18.77 -14.43
C ASP A 19 -4.58 17.46 -15.05
N GLY A 20 -5.15 16.31 -14.64
CA GLY A 20 -4.72 14.98 -15.09
C GLY A 20 -3.43 14.45 -14.44
N VAL A 21 -2.84 15.20 -13.51
CA VAL A 21 -1.61 14.82 -12.80
C VAL A 21 -1.95 14.29 -11.41
N PHE A 22 -1.46 13.10 -11.08
CA PHE A 22 -1.61 12.50 -9.76
C PHE A 22 -0.99 13.39 -8.67
N GLN A 23 -1.65 13.48 -7.51
CA GLN A 23 -1.27 14.31 -6.38
C GLN A 23 -0.90 13.45 -5.16
N PRO A 24 0.37 12.99 -5.03
CA PRO A 24 0.81 12.12 -3.94
C PRO A 24 0.55 12.68 -2.54
N GLU A 25 0.59 14.01 -2.36
CA GLU A 25 0.32 14.66 -1.08
C GLU A 25 -1.15 14.53 -0.64
N VAL A 26 -2.09 14.43 -1.60
CA VAL A 26 -3.50 14.16 -1.27
C VAL A 26 -3.67 12.69 -0.89
N ALA A 27 -3.01 11.77 -1.62
CA ALA A 27 -2.95 10.36 -1.25
C ALA A 27 -2.35 10.16 0.15
N LYS A 28 -1.24 10.86 0.47
CA LYS A 28 -0.64 10.88 1.82
C LYS A 28 -1.69 11.20 2.87
N LYS A 29 -2.40 12.32 2.72
CA LYS A 29 -3.44 12.74 3.68
C LYS A 29 -4.54 11.69 3.84
N ALA A 30 -4.97 11.05 2.75
CA ALA A 30 -5.98 9.99 2.81
C ALA A 30 -5.50 8.77 3.62
N PHE A 31 -4.26 8.33 3.42
CA PHE A 31 -3.69 7.24 4.24
C PHE A 31 -3.48 7.64 5.69
N TYR A 32 -3.08 8.87 5.96
CA TYR A 32 -2.87 9.35 7.32
C TYR A 32 -4.16 9.44 8.13
N ASP A 33 -5.27 9.81 7.49
CA ASP A 33 -6.62 9.74 8.09
C ASP A 33 -6.97 8.28 8.46
N MET A 34 -6.60 7.31 7.62
CA MET A 34 -6.76 5.87 7.93
C MET A 34 -5.78 5.40 9.02
N PHE A 35 -4.55 5.92 9.06
CA PHE A 35 -3.57 5.59 10.10
C PHE A 35 -4.04 6.07 11.46
N GLU A 36 -4.53 7.30 11.55
CA GLU A 36 -5.15 7.85 12.76
C GLU A 36 -6.32 6.97 13.21
N TYR A 37 -7.20 6.60 12.28
CA TYR A 37 -8.34 5.72 12.59
C TYR A 37 -7.92 4.39 13.23
N TYR A 38 -6.81 3.78 12.78
CA TYR A 38 -6.32 2.49 13.29
C TYR A 38 -5.32 2.62 14.45
N ASP A 39 -5.05 3.82 14.96
CA ASP A 39 -3.93 4.09 15.89
C ASP A 39 -2.59 3.54 15.36
N TYR A 40 -2.38 3.62 14.04
CA TYR A 40 -1.16 3.12 13.40
C TYR A 40 0.03 4.04 13.74
N PRO A 41 1.18 3.50 14.18
CA PRO A 41 2.29 4.31 14.65
C PRO A 41 2.96 5.07 13.51
N ILE A 42 2.93 6.41 13.61
CA ILE A 42 3.65 7.31 12.71
C ILE A 42 5.07 7.52 13.23
N THR A 43 6.06 6.99 12.51
CA THR A 43 7.48 7.15 12.85
C THR A 43 8.13 8.24 11.99
N PRO A 44 9.27 8.83 12.42
CA PRO A 44 10.03 9.74 11.58
C PRO A 44 10.48 9.12 10.25
N LEU A 45 10.72 7.79 10.23
CA LEU A 45 11.08 7.08 9.01
C LEU A 45 9.88 6.98 8.05
N LEU A 46 8.69 6.68 8.57
CA LEU A 46 7.45 6.69 7.79
C LEU A 46 7.20 8.05 7.14
N GLU A 47 7.31 9.14 7.91
CA GLU A 47 7.12 10.49 7.38
C GLU A 47 8.02 10.82 6.20
N LYS A 48 9.24 10.31 6.25
CA LYS A 48 10.32 10.63 5.31
C LYS A 48 10.30 9.74 4.07
N ASP A 49 10.11 8.44 4.25
CA ASP A 49 10.39 7.43 3.22
C ASP A 49 9.13 6.71 2.71
N ALA A 50 7.94 6.99 3.27
CA ALA A 50 6.69 6.47 2.71
C ALA A 50 6.41 7.06 1.32
N TRP A 51 5.84 6.24 0.44
CA TRP A 51 5.56 6.56 -0.94
C TRP A 51 4.14 6.17 -1.34
N TYR A 52 3.62 6.82 -2.38
CA TYR A 52 2.26 6.64 -2.88
C TYR A 52 2.28 6.60 -4.41
N THR A 53 1.63 5.60 -5.00
CA THR A 53 1.66 5.37 -6.46
C THR A 53 0.31 4.95 -6.99
N ASP A 54 -0.03 5.44 -8.18
CA ASP A 54 -1.16 5.01 -9.01
C ASP A 54 -0.71 4.03 -10.12
N PHE A 55 0.55 3.58 -10.05
CA PHE A 55 1.20 2.74 -11.06
C PHE A 55 1.18 3.34 -12.48
N GLY A 56 0.97 4.65 -12.61
CA GLY A 56 0.82 5.33 -13.89
C GLY A 56 -0.49 5.03 -14.63
N LEU A 57 -1.50 4.52 -13.94
CA LEU A 57 -2.78 4.11 -14.55
C LEU A 57 -3.81 5.24 -14.60
N GLY A 58 -3.62 6.34 -13.86
CA GLY A 58 -4.61 7.43 -13.81
C GLY A 58 -5.90 7.07 -13.07
N ASP A 59 -5.90 6.02 -12.25
CA ASP A 59 -7.05 5.52 -11.49
C ASP A 59 -6.66 5.14 -10.06
N PHE A 60 -6.23 6.12 -9.27
CA PHE A 60 -5.80 5.88 -7.89
C PHE A 60 -6.94 5.43 -6.97
N GLU A 61 -8.19 5.79 -7.28
CA GLU A 61 -9.37 5.34 -6.52
C GLU A 61 -9.45 3.80 -6.46
N ASN A 62 -9.23 3.15 -7.59
CA ASN A 62 -9.37 1.70 -7.71
C ASN A 62 -8.03 0.97 -7.72
N CYS A 63 -6.99 1.53 -8.35
CA CYS A 63 -5.68 0.88 -8.49
C CYS A 63 -4.53 1.79 -8.02
N GLY A 64 -3.93 1.44 -6.89
CA GLY A 64 -2.85 2.20 -6.29
C GLY A 64 -2.44 1.64 -4.94
N MET A 65 -1.39 2.20 -4.36
CA MET A 65 -0.99 1.85 -2.99
C MET A 65 -0.16 2.94 -2.34
N GLY A 66 -0.21 2.96 -1.00
CA GLY A 66 0.84 3.51 -0.18
C GLY A 66 1.80 2.42 0.27
N GLY A 67 3.05 2.80 0.55
CA GLY A 67 4.06 1.83 0.95
C GLY A 67 5.25 2.43 1.69
N ILE A 68 5.89 1.62 2.52
CA ILE A 68 7.21 1.92 3.10
C ILE A 68 8.06 0.65 3.18
N PHE A 69 9.36 0.75 2.87
CA PHE A 69 10.31 -0.32 3.13
C PHE A 69 10.99 -0.11 4.48
N TRP A 70 10.75 -1.03 5.42
CA TRP A 70 11.39 -1.03 6.73
C TRP A 70 12.78 -1.65 6.70
N VAL A 71 12.93 -2.71 5.89
CA VAL A 71 14.19 -3.45 5.72
C VAL A 71 14.34 -3.82 4.25
N ASN A 72 15.53 -3.61 3.71
CA ASN A 72 15.92 -4.10 2.39
C ASN A 72 17.38 -4.59 2.44
N ASP A 73 17.57 -5.78 3.01
CA ASP A 73 18.89 -6.37 3.25
C ASP A 73 19.22 -7.35 2.12
N SER A 74 20.01 -6.88 1.16
CA SER A 74 20.49 -7.69 0.04
C SER A 74 21.57 -8.70 0.41
N VAL A 75 22.21 -8.57 1.57
CA VAL A 75 23.27 -9.48 2.03
C VAL A 75 22.65 -10.74 2.63
N ASN A 76 21.65 -10.56 3.50
CA ASN A 76 20.95 -11.67 4.16
C ASN A 76 19.66 -12.10 3.45
N GLY A 77 19.22 -11.33 2.44
CA GLY A 77 18.02 -11.66 1.65
C GLY A 77 16.70 -11.40 2.38
N TYR A 78 16.66 -10.39 3.26
CA TYR A 78 15.46 -10.04 4.02
C TYR A 78 14.85 -8.73 3.55
N PHE A 79 13.53 -8.73 3.46
CA PHE A 79 12.74 -7.57 3.06
C PHE A 79 11.51 -7.45 3.96
N ALA A 80 11.26 -6.24 4.45
CA ALA A 80 10.09 -5.92 5.26
C ALA A 80 9.43 -4.66 4.71
N HIS A 81 8.14 -4.76 4.42
CA HIS A 81 7.36 -3.74 3.75
C HIS A 81 5.96 -3.69 4.36
N ASP A 82 5.51 -2.49 4.72
CA ASP A 82 4.08 -2.27 4.95
C ASP A 82 3.44 -1.73 3.67
N ILE A 83 2.30 -2.32 3.33
CA ILE A 83 1.44 -1.95 2.20
C ILE A 83 0.16 -1.35 2.77
N TYR A 84 -0.25 -0.22 2.21
CA TYR A 84 -1.46 0.48 2.60
C TYR A 84 -2.41 0.57 1.42
N LEU A 85 -3.65 0.12 1.64
CA LEU A 85 -4.74 0.20 0.68
C LEU A 85 -5.90 0.99 1.28
N LEU A 86 -6.43 1.94 0.50
CA LEU A 86 -7.71 2.57 0.83
C LEU A 86 -8.86 1.60 0.57
N PRO A 87 -10.07 1.83 1.13
CA PRO A 87 -11.19 0.92 0.95
C PRO A 87 -11.49 0.67 -0.52
N GLY A 88 -11.49 -0.60 -0.95
CA GLY A 88 -11.77 -1.02 -2.33
C GLY A 88 -10.65 -0.80 -3.33
N GLN A 89 -9.47 -0.36 -2.88
CA GLN A 89 -8.29 -0.22 -3.73
C GLN A 89 -7.61 -1.60 -3.93
N MET A 90 -7.03 -1.82 -5.10
CA MET A 90 -6.19 -2.97 -5.44
C MET A 90 -4.79 -2.53 -5.88
N ILE A 91 -3.86 -3.47 -5.83
CA ILE A 91 -2.59 -3.38 -6.55
C ILE A 91 -2.71 -4.11 -7.88
N ALA A 92 -2.00 -3.63 -8.90
CA ALA A 92 -1.96 -4.31 -10.19
C ALA A 92 -1.39 -5.74 -10.05
N GLU A 93 -1.93 -6.67 -10.84
CA GLU A 93 -1.40 -8.03 -10.93
C GLU A 93 0.09 -7.98 -11.32
N HIS A 94 0.91 -8.72 -10.59
CA HIS A 94 2.33 -8.83 -10.87
C HIS A 94 2.88 -10.15 -10.32
N SER A 95 4.09 -10.50 -10.76
CA SER A 95 4.85 -11.63 -10.23
C SER A 95 6.29 -11.21 -9.97
N HIS A 96 6.93 -11.88 -9.02
CA HIS A 96 8.33 -11.66 -8.72
C HIS A 96 9.18 -12.64 -9.52
N VAL A 97 9.99 -12.11 -10.44
CA VAL A 97 10.92 -12.92 -11.25
C VAL A 97 12.33 -12.86 -10.68
N LYS A 98 13.14 -13.89 -11.01
CA LYS A 98 14.55 -13.94 -10.62
C LYS A 98 15.33 -12.77 -11.26
N THR A 99 16.24 -12.18 -10.48
CA THR A 99 17.21 -11.17 -10.93
C THR A 99 18.64 -11.67 -10.67
N SER A 100 19.57 -10.81 -10.25
CA SER A 100 20.80 -11.25 -9.58
C SER A 100 20.52 -11.97 -8.25
N PHE A 101 19.33 -11.77 -7.68
CA PHE A 101 18.83 -12.45 -6.49
C PHE A 101 17.71 -13.46 -6.88
N PRO A 102 17.39 -14.45 -6.02
CA PRO A 102 16.22 -15.30 -6.22
C PRO A 102 14.92 -14.51 -6.38
N ALA A 103 13.90 -15.12 -7.00
CA ALA A 103 12.56 -14.55 -7.04
C ALA A 103 12.06 -14.32 -5.60
N LYS A 104 11.43 -13.17 -5.35
CA LYS A 104 10.93 -12.82 -4.01
C LYS A 104 9.82 -13.80 -3.61
N MET A 105 10.07 -14.54 -2.54
CA MET A 105 9.04 -15.29 -1.82
C MET A 105 8.54 -14.41 -0.68
N GLU A 106 7.25 -14.09 -0.68
CA GLU A 106 6.66 -13.19 0.30
C GLU A 106 5.53 -13.85 1.09
N SER A 107 5.27 -13.30 2.26
CA SER A 107 4.14 -13.67 3.10
C SER A 107 3.43 -12.41 3.52
N TRP A 108 2.09 -12.46 3.51
CA TRP A 108 1.25 -11.31 3.80
C TRP A 108 0.58 -11.49 5.15
N MET A 109 0.66 -10.46 5.99
CA MET A 109 0.00 -10.43 7.29
C MET A 109 -0.87 -9.18 7.36
N VAL A 110 -2.19 -9.38 7.36
CA VAL A 110 -3.13 -8.28 7.57
C VAL A 110 -3.02 -7.80 9.02
N ARG A 111 -2.65 -6.53 9.18
CA ARG A 111 -2.52 -5.90 10.51
C ARG A 111 -3.79 -5.17 10.95
N ASN A 112 -4.53 -4.61 9.99
CA ASN A 112 -5.78 -3.88 10.19
C ASN A 112 -6.70 -4.10 8.99
N GLY A 113 -8.02 -4.15 9.21
CA GLY A 113 -9.01 -4.34 8.14
C GLY A 113 -8.99 -5.75 7.55
N SER A 114 -9.16 -5.84 6.23
CA SER A 114 -9.12 -7.09 5.46
C SER A 114 -8.55 -6.86 4.07
N CYS A 115 -8.07 -7.93 3.43
CA CYS A 115 -7.70 -7.96 2.02
C CYS A 115 -8.14 -9.28 1.39
N TYR A 116 -8.37 -9.24 0.08
CA TYR A 116 -8.58 -10.45 -0.73
C TYR A 116 -7.32 -10.65 -1.58
N ASN A 117 -6.76 -11.86 -1.54
CA ASN A 117 -5.59 -12.20 -2.33
C ASN A 117 -6.00 -13.17 -3.43
N PHE A 118 -5.68 -12.81 -4.67
CA PHE A 118 -5.91 -13.66 -5.83
C PHE A 118 -4.56 -14.12 -6.35
N THR A 119 -4.44 -15.40 -6.66
CA THR A 119 -3.22 -16.00 -7.21
C THR A 119 -3.54 -16.72 -8.52
N GLU A 120 -2.52 -17.03 -9.31
CA GLU A 120 -2.68 -17.72 -10.61
C GLU A 120 -3.54 -18.99 -10.52
N LEU A 121 -3.43 -19.74 -9.41
CA LEU A 121 -4.13 -21.01 -9.22
C LEU A 121 -5.52 -20.85 -8.56
N GLY A 122 -5.94 -19.62 -8.22
CA GLY A 122 -7.18 -19.36 -7.47
C GLY A 122 -7.08 -19.71 -5.98
N GLU A 123 -8.18 -19.56 -5.25
CA GLU A 123 -8.37 -20.15 -3.91
C GLU A 123 -8.66 -21.66 -4.00
#